data_AF-A0A812SPY1-F1
#
_entry.id   AF-A0A812SPY1-F1
#
_cell.length_a   1.000
_cell.length_b   1.000
_cell.length_c   1.000
_cell.angle_alpha   90.00
_cell.angle_beta   90.00
_cell.angle_gamma   90.00
#
_symmetry.space_group_name_H-M   'P 1'
#
loop_
_entity.id
_entity.type
_entity.pdbx_description
1 polymer ?
#
loop_
_entity_poly.entity_id
_entity_poly.type
_entity_poly.pdbx_seq_one_letter_code
_entity_poly.pdbx_strand_id
1 'polypeptide(L)'
;MEGEEEEEDEGDESTSRDKGFALKFQKMKKDLPAYVVDLVETQSAKAAHPREFKSKIINKLFKRDKSGKIHLNLQDACFKEHKKLYNENFSKSSEISYPESIFKGMFYANNDDKFEAALAKGEICEAKSSVPGVKFFSFQTFKAVQKTGCMEEEELSSTAKVSKDQAKILSECFSRIGWKMKHSTDETKKFAKGGSVPTNIEAVLRTALEAQQKLSKDAMIILKKWGADDDTTKNLRKYHKGSQEFIVKLDHIKQFRELPDDEALTKPNFDKFLLKVADHTEQFNVLVESSKGALKAKIN
;
A
#
# COMPACT_ATOMS: atom_id res chain seq x y z
N MET A 1 -8.78 39.02 -35.66
CA MET A 1 -8.01 39.11 -34.40
C MET A 1 -8.29 37.82 -33.68
N GLU A 2 -7.58 36.77 -34.07
CA GLU A 2 -7.63 35.44 -33.45
C GLU A 2 -6.38 35.37 -32.57
N GLY A 3 -6.59 35.18 -31.27
CA GLY A 3 -5.53 34.94 -30.31
C GLY A 3 -5.34 33.44 -30.20
N GLU A 4 -4.19 32.96 -30.67
CA GLU A 4 -3.71 31.60 -30.40
C GLU A 4 -3.25 31.56 -28.95
N GLU A 5 -3.93 30.73 -28.14
CA GLU A 5 -3.45 30.35 -26.81
C GLU A 5 -2.36 29.29 -27.01
N GLU A 6 -1.12 29.65 -26.64
CA GLU A 6 0.01 28.74 -26.57
C GLU A 6 -0.27 27.66 -25.52
N GLU A 7 -0.52 26.42 -25.96
CA GLU A 7 -0.47 25.24 -25.10
C GLU A 7 0.99 25.04 -24.66
N GLU A 8 1.25 25.23 -23.36
CA GLU A 8 2.52 24.84 -22.72
C GLU A 8 2.66 23.31 -22.78
N ASP A 9 3.39 22.86 -23.79
CA ASP A 9 3.91 21.51 -23.95
C ASP A 9 4.74 21.15 -22.70
N GLU A 10 4.21 20.28 -21.83
CA GLU A 10 4.96 19.62 -20.75
C GLU A 10 5.98 18.65 -21.37
N GLY A 11 7.00 19.25 -21.99
CA GLY A 11 8.10 18.56 -22.65
C GLY A 11 8.88 17.69 -21.67
N ASP A 12 8.99 16.43 -22.06
CA ASP A 12 9.92 15.39 -21.61
C ASP A 12 11.08 15.95 -20.77
N GLU A 13 10.95 15.84 -19.44
CA GLU A 13 11.92 16.32 -18.45
C GLU A 13 13.32 15.83 -18.84
N SER A 14 14.18 16.75 -19.28
CA SER A 14 15.55 16.41 -19.68
C SER A 14 16.20 15.56 -18.59
N THR A 15 16.50 14.30 -18.91
CA THR A 15 17.15 13.33 -18.02
C THR A 15 18.57 13.77 -17.62
N SER A 16 19.09 14.82 -18.26
CA SER A 16 20.36 15.45 -17.94
C SER A 16 20.25 16.38 -16.72
N ARG A 17 21.14 16.17 -15.75
CA ARG A 17 21.22 16.97 -14.53
C ARG A 17 21.62 18.41 -14.83
N ASP A 18 20.83 19.39 -14.39
CA ASP A 18 21.22 20.81 -14.49
C ASP A 18 22.44 21.08 -13.57
N LYS A 19 23.54 21.52 -14.19
CA LYS A 19 24.81 21.80 -13.49
C LYS A 19 24.66 22.92 -12.45
N GLY A 20 23.86 23.93 -12.73
CA GLY A 20 23.58 25.04 -11.83
C GLY A 20 22.80 24.59 -10.59
N PHE A 21 21.79 23.74 -10.77
CA PHE A 21 21.03 23.16 -9.66
C PHE A 21 21.89 22.24 -8.80
N ALA A 22 22.71 21.39 -9.41
CA ALA A 22 23.62 20.51 -8.68
C ALA A 22 24.63 21.30 -7.82
N LEU A 23 25.21 22.37 -8.37
CA LEU A 23 26.14 23.25 -7.63
C LEU A 23 25.42 23.97 -6.48
N LYS A 24 24.21 24.46 -6.71
CA LYS A 24 23.42 25.14 -5.68
C LYS A 24 23.02 24.19 -4.55
N PHE A 25 22.60 22.97 -4.88
CA PHE A 25 22.32 21.91 -3.91
C PHE A 25 23.52 21.65 -3.00
N GLN A 26 24.71 21.46 -3.58
CA GLN A 26 25.92 21.18 -2.79
C GLN A 26 26.28 22.33 -1.83
N LYS A 27 26.08 23.59 -2.25
CA LYS A 27 26.31 24.75 -1.38
C LYS A 27 25.30 24.84 -0.24
N MET A 28 24.02 24.56 -0.53
CA MET A 28 22.92 24.70 0.45
C MET A 28 22.60 23.43 1.23
N LYS A 29 23.31 22.32 0.99
CA LYS A 29 23.00 21.00 1.56
C LYS A 29 22.84 21.02 3.08
N LYS A 30 23.60 21.87 3.78
CA LYS A 30 23.56 22.01 5.25
C LYS A 30 22.36 22.79 5.75
N ASP A 31 21.79 23.66 4.92
CA ASP A 31 20.69 24.57 5.26
C ASP A 31 19.33 24.01 4.82
N LEU A 32 19.33 22.89 4.08
CA LEU A 32 18.11 22.23 3.63
C LEU A 32 17.48 21.41 4.77
N PRO A 33 16.14 21.29 4.80
CA PRO A 33 15.48 20.42 5.76
C PRO A 33 15.98 18.97 5.66
N ALA A 34 16.11 18.29 6.81
CA ALA A 34 16.67 16.94 6.89
C ALA A 34 15.93 15.92 5.98
N TYR A 35 14.61 16.03 5.86
CA TYR A 35 13.81 15.17 4.98
C TYR A 35 14.19 15.34 3.49
N VAL A 36 14.52 16.56 3.05
CA VAL A 36 14.94 16.82 1.66
C VAL A 36 16.31 16.20 1.39
N VAL A 37 17.23 16.34 2.34
CA VAL A 37 18.57 15.73 2.23
C VAL A 37 18.47 14.21 2.21
N ASP A 38 17.60 13.64 3.05
CA ASP A 38 17.32 12.20 3.05
C ASP A 38 16.77 11.72 1.71
N LEU A 39 15.79 12.42 1.11
CA LEU A 39 15.25 12.07 -0.20
C LEU A 39 16.32 12.09 -1.29
N VAL A 40 17.13 13.15 -1.32
CA VAL A 40 18.12 13.38 -2.39
C VAL A 40 19.36 12.49 -2.24
N GLU A 41 19.79 12.16 -1.02
CA GLU A 41 21.02 11.38 -0.79
C GLU A 41 20.70 9.93 -0.44
N THR A 42 19.90 9.70 0.61
CA THR A 42 19.62 8.36 1.14
C THR A 42 18.68 7.57 0.23
N GLN A 43 17.53 8.13 -0.15
CA GLN A 43 16.53 7.40 -0.93
C GLN A 43 16.99 7.22 -2.38
N SER A 44 17.63 8.25 -2.96
CA SER A 44 18.22 8.13 -4.30
C SER A 44 19.22 6.97 -4.40
N ALA A 45 20.02 6.71 -3.37
CA ALA A 45 21.01 5.63 -3.36
C ALA A 45 20.36 4.23 -3.37
N LYS A 46 19.11 4.12 -2.93
CA LYS A 46 18.33 2.87 -2.89
C LYS A 46 17.51 2.63 -4.16
N ALA A 47 17.39 3.62 -5.04
CA ALA A 47 16.63 3.51 -6.29
C ALA A 47 17.35 2.59 -7.30
N ALA A 48 16.60 2.01 -8.25
CA ALA A 48 17.18 1.18 -9.31
C ALA A 48 18.21 1.93 -10.18
N HIS A 49 18.00 3.24 -10.38
CA HIS A 49 18.90 4.13 -11.11
C HIS A 49 19.27 5.36 -10.25
N PRO A 50 20.23 5.23 -9.31
CA PRO A 50 20.48 6.26 -8.30
C PRO A 50 20.83 7.64 -8.85
N ARG A 51 21.68 7.68 -9.89
CA ARG A 51 22.16 8.95 -10.47
C ARG A 51 21.03 9.70 -11.19
N GLU A 52 20.18 8.98 -11.90
CA GLU A 52 19.05 9.54 -12.64
C GLU A 52 18.01 10.06 -11.65
N PHE A 53 17.63 9.24 -10.66
CA PHE A 53 16.71 9.64 -9.61
C PHE A 53 17.20 10.87 -8.86
N LYS A 54 18.47 10.88 -8.43
CA LYS A 54 19.07 12.04 -7.76
C LYS A 54 19.01 13.30 -8.63
N SER A 55 19.27 13.17 -9.92
CA SER A 55 19.23 14.30 -10.87
C SER A 55 17.81 14.83 -11.01
N LYS A 56 16.82 13.94 -11.13
CA LYS A 56 15.40 14.28 -11.21
C LYS A 56 14.93 15.04 -9.97
N ILE A 57 15.22 14.54 -8.77
CA ILE A 57 14.83 15.20 -7.52
C ILE A 57 15.53 16.56 -7.37
N ILE A 58 16.82 16.68 -7.71
CA ILE A 58 17.53 17.98 -7.67
C ILE A 58 16.91 18.97 -8.66
N ASN A 59 16.53 18.52 -9.85
CA ASN A 59 15.87 19.37 -10.84
C ASN A 59 14.49 19.84 -10.35
N LYS A 60 13.74 19.01 -9.62
CA LYS A 60 12.45 19.40 -9.01
C LYS A 60 12.62 20.32 -7.80
N LEU A 61 13.72 20.17 -7.05
CA LEU A 61 14.04 20.96 -5.86
C LEU A 61 14.26 22.44 -6.17
N PHE A 62 14.65 22.76 -7.40
CA PHE A 62 14.95 24.12 -7.81
C PHE A 62 14.18 24.53 -9.05
N LYS A 63 13.66 25.76 -9.06
CA LYS A 63 13.04 26.37 -10.24
C LYS A 63 13.83 27.61 -10.65
N ARG A 64 13.98 27.85 -11.95
CA ARG A 64 14.46 29.13 -12.46
C ARG A 64 13.27 30.04 -12.66
N ASP A 65 13.33 31.24 -12.11
CA ASP A 65 12.37 32.29 -12.42
C ASP A 65 12.65 32.87 -13.82
N LYS A 66 11.72 33.67 -14.37
CA LYS A 66 11.86 34.37 -15.66
C LYS A 66 13.14 35.22 -15.73
N SER A 67 13.62 35.69 -14.58
CA SER A 67 14.88 36.43 -14.43
C SER A 67 16.15 35.54 -14.45
N GLY A 68 16.02 34.22 -14.63
CA GLY A 68 17.12 33.25 -14.57
C GLY A 68 17.62 32.93 -13.16
N LYS A 69 17.03 33.54 -12.12
CA LYS A 69 17.40 33.30 -10.73
C LYS A 69 16.86 31.95 -10.25
N ILE A 70 17.69 31.19 -9.53
CA ILE A 70 17.31 29.87 -9.02
C ILE A 70 16.63 30.01 -7.65
N HIS A 71 15.43 29.46 -7.49
CA HIS A 71 14.64 29.43 -6.26
C HIS A 71 14.41 28.01 -5.76
N LEU A 72 14.28 27.85 -4.44
CA LEU A 72 13.98 26.55 -3.81
C LEU A 72 12.48 26.25 -3.94
N ASN A 73 12.14 25.04 -4.39
CA ASN A 73 10.78 24.56 -4.56
C ASN A 73 10.51 23.37 -3.63
N LEU A 74 10.09 23.65 -2.40
CA LEU A 74 9.66 22.62 -1.44
C LEU A 74 8.17 22.26 -1.56
N GLN A 75 7.44 22.91 -2.48
CA GLN A 75 6.01 22.72 -2.65
C GLN A 75 5.66 21.59 -3.62
N ASP A 76 6.66 21.04 -4.31
CA ASP A 76 6.50 19.86 -5.16
C ASP A 76 5.94 18.68 -4.38
N ALA A 77 5.08 17.89 -5.04
CA ALA A 77 4.37 16.75 -4.42
C ALA A 77 5.36 15.77 -3.78
N CYS A 78 6.46 15.45 -4.47
CA CYS A 78 7.45 14.49 -3.98
C CYS A 78 8.09 14.91 -2.63
N PHE A 79 8.28 16.22 -2.39
CA PHE A 79 8.84 16.71 -1.13
C PHE A 79 7.79 16.75 -0.01
N LYS A 80 6.53 17.01 -0.33
CA LYS A 80 5.42 16.98 0.64
C LYS A 80 5.14 15.57 1.13
N GLU A 81 5.08 14.61 0.20
CA GLU A 81 4.92 13.19 0.50
C GLU A 81 6.08 12.67 1.33
N HIS A 82 7.32 12.94 0.91
CA HIS A 82 8.48 12.51 1.69
C HIS A 82 8.56 13.18 3.06
N LYS A 83 8.10 14.43 3.20
CA LYS A 83 7.98 15.08 4.51
C LYS A 83 6.99 14.35 5.42
N LYS A 84 5.86 13.88 4.88
CA LYS A 84 4.87 13.08 5.62
C LYS A 84 5.48 11.75 6.05
N LEU A 85 6.08 11.01 5.12
CA LEU A 85 6.77 9.75 5.40
C LEU A 85 7.92 9.89 6.40
N TYR A 86 8.70 10.96 6.28
CA TYR A 86 9.83 11.23 7.17
C TYR A 86 9.37 11.53 8.61
N ASN A 87 8.20 12.13 8.78
CA ASN A 87 7.62 12.42 10.09
C ASN A 87 6.79 11.25 10.64
N GLU A 88 6.29 10.35 9.81
CA GLU A 88 5.67 9.07 10.18
C GLU A 88 6.72 8.04 10.66
N ASN A 89 7.63 8.47 11.54
CA ASN A 89 8.51 7.57 12.26
C ASN A 89 7.68 6.85 13.33
N PHE A 90 7.17 5.68 12.98
CA PHE A 90 6.47 4.81 13.92
C PHE A 90 7.43 4.34 15.01
N SER A 91 7.02 4.47 16.27
CA SER A 91 7.63 3.71 17.35
C SER A 91 7.14 2.27 17.26
N LYS A 92 8.00 1.35 16.82
CA LYS A 92 7.67 -0.08 16.91
C LYS A 92 7.87 -0.49 18.35
N SER A 93 6.76 -0.71 19.06
CA SER A 93 6.80 -1.34 20.39
C SER A 93 7.22 -2.80 20.20
N SER A 94 8.37 -3.15 20.76
CA SER A 94 8.80 -4.53 20.89
C SER A 94 8.83 -4.90 22.37
N GLU A 95 8.24 -6.04 22.68
CA GLU A 95 8.30 -6.64 24.00
C GLU A 95 9.50 -7.59 24.05
N ILE A 96 10.39 -7.38 25.02
CA ILE A 96 11.52 -8.28 25.28
C ILE A 96 11.28 -8.88 26.67
N SER A 97 11.29 -10.21 26.74
CA SER A 97 11.00 -10.95 27.97
C SER A 97 12.21 -11.80 28.40
N TYR A 98 12.53 -11.79 29.69
CA TYR A 98 13.59 -12.63 30.28
C TYR A 98 13.05 -13.39 31.51
N PRO A 99 13.66 -14.54 31.87
CA PRO A 99 13.40 -15.19 33.15
C PRO A 99 13.69 -14.25 34.32
N GLU A 100 12.92 -14.38 35.41
CA GLU A 100 13.01 -13.50 36.59
C GLU A 100 14.45 -13.27 37.09
N SER A 101 15.23 -14.34 37.25
CA SER A 101 16.62 -14.26 37.76
C SER A 101 17.54 -13.46 36.85
N ILE A 102 17.40 -13.62 35.53
CA ILE A 102 18.17 -12.87 34.53
C ILE A 102 17.70 -11.42 34.50
N PHE A 103 16.40 -11.20 34.55
CA PHE A 103 15.79 -9.87 34.49
C PHE A 103 16.20 -9.00 35.70
N LYS A 104 16.13 -9.57 36.91
CA LYS A 104 16.59 -8.93 38.16
C LYS A 104 18.09 -8.63 38.11
N GLY A 105 18.89 -9.57 37.62
CA GLY A 105 20.34 -9.40 37.49
C GLY A 105 20.73 -8.28 36.53
N MET A 106 20.10 -8.23 35.35
CA MET A 106 20.46 -7.26 34.30
C MET A 106 19.97 -5.84 34.58
N PHE A 107 18.74 -5.67 35.06
CA PHE A 107 18.11 -4.35 35.15
C PHE A 107 18.04 -3.78 36.57
N TYR A 108 18.13 -4.62 37.60
CA TYR A 108 17.93 -4.22 38.99
C TYR A 108 19.10 -4.58 39.90
N ALA A 109 20.20 -5.14 39.36
CA ALA A 109 21.36 -5.60 40.13
C ALA A 109 20.97 -6.54 41.29
N ASN A 110 19.98 -7.40 41.07
CA ASN A 110 19.39 -8.31 42.08
C ASN A 110 18.80 -7.60 43.31
N ASN A 111 18.38 -6.34 43.19
CA ASN A 111 17.67 -5.63 44.25
C ASN A 111 16.16 -5.88 44.12
N ASP A 112 15.59 -6.66 45.04
CA ASP A 112 14.17 -7.04 45.01
C ASP A 112 13.24 -5.85 45.26
N ASP A 113 13.60 -4.90 46.14
CA ASP A 113 12.75 -3.74 46.44
C ASP A 113 12.51 -2.87 45.20
N LYS A 114 13.57 -2.66 44.38
CA LYS A 114 13.45 -1.89 43.12
C LYS A 114 12.65 -2.64 42.07
N PHE A 115 12.76 -3.96 42.02
CA PHE A 115 12.02 -4.80 41.10
C PHE A 115 10.52 -4.78 41.41
N GLU A 116 10.15 -5.00 42.67
CA GLU A 116 8.75 -4.94 43.13
C GLU A 116 8.16 -3.54 42.93
N ALA A 117 8.94 -2.48 43.17
CA ALA A 117 8.50 -1.11 42.91
C ALA A 117 8.21 -0.85 41.42
N ALA A 118 9.03 -1.39 40.51
CA ALA A 118 8.79 -1.27 39.06
C ALA A 118 7.59 -2.09 38.60
N LEU A 119 7.39 -3.28 39.18
CA LEU A 119 6.22 -4.13 38.95
C LEU A 119 4.93 -3.44 39.41
N ALA A 120 4.94 -2.85 40.61
CA ALA A 120 3.80 -2.11 41.16
C ALA A 120 3.43 -0.86 40.34
N LYS A 121 4.43 -0.22 39.72
CA LYS A 121 4.22 0.91 38.80
C LYS A 121 3.73 0.50 37.41
N GLY A 122 3.76 -0.79 37.08
CA GLY A 122 3.42 -1.29 35.75
C GLY A 122 4.47 -0.98 34.68
N GLU A 123 5.71 -0.68 35.07
CA GLU A 123 6.83 -0.48 34.13
C GLU A 123 7.31 -1.82 33.55
N ILE A 124 7.08 -2.90 34.29
CA ILE A 124 7.37 -4.29 33.89
C ILE A 124 6.12 -5.14 34.10
N CYS A 125 5.93 -6.16 33.25
CA CYS A 125 4.77 -7.04 33.26
C CYS A 125 5.19 -8.51 33.30
N GLU A 126 4.39 -9.37 33.92
CA GLU A 126 4.59 -10.81 33.85
C GLU A 126 4.11 -11.35 32.48
N ALA A 127 5.01 -11.98 31.74
CA ALA A 127 4.74 -12.55 30.43
C ALA A 127 4.36 -14.03 30.55
N LYS A 128 3.43 -14.49 29.70
CA LYS A 128 3.04 -15.91 29.66
C LYS A 128 4.21 -16.77 29.19
N SER A 129 4.73 -17.61 30.08
CA SER A 129 5.78 -18.57 29.77
C SER A 129 5.20 -19.85 29.20
N SER A 130 5.86 -20.40 28.16
CA SER A 130 5.63 -21.77 27.69
C SER A 130 6.39 -22.81 28.50
N VAL A 131 7.33 -22.38 29.35
CA VAL A 131 8.15 -23.25 30.21
C VAL A 131 7.49 -23.36 31.58
N PRO A 132 7.08 -24.56 32.02
CA PRO A 132 6.46 -24.76 33.33
C PRO A 132 7.41 -24.35 34.46
N GLY A 133 6.91 -23.57 35.43
CA GLY A 133 7.64 -23.22 36.65
C GLY A 133 8.63 -22.06 36.53
N VAL A 134 8.79 -21.45 35.35
CA VAL A 134 9.66 -20.27 35.17
C VAL A 134 8.81 -19.04 34.87
N LYS A 135 8.91 -18.03 35.73
CA LYS A 135 8.30 -16.71 35.52
C LYS A 135 9.16 -15.87 34.57
N PHE A 136 8.51 -15.25 33.60
CA PHE A 136 9.14 -14.32 32.68
C PHE A 136 8.60 -12.93 32.92
N PHE A 137 9.49 -11.94 32.88
CA PHE A 137 9.13 -10.53 32.99
C PHE A 137 9.54 -9.81 31.73
N SER A 138 8.69 -8.87 31.30
CA SER A 138 8.88 -8.08 30.09
C SER A 138 8.75 -6.60 30.38
N PHE A 139 9.39 -5.79 29.54
CA PHE A 139 9.16 -4.35 29.47
C PHE A 139 8.99 -3.95 28.00
N GLN A 140 8.22 -2.89 27.78
CA GLN A 140 8.07 -2.33 26.44
C GLN A 140 9.32 -1.56 26.06
N THR A 141 9.95 -1.98 24.97
CA THR A 141 11.01 -1.21 24.33
C THR A 141 10.45 -0.50 23.11
N PHE A 142 10.64 0.81 23.07
CA PHE A 142 10.34 1.60 21.88
C PHE A 142 11.61 1.73 21.07
N LYS A 143 11.71 0.96 19.98
CA LYS A 143 12.72 1.24 18.97
C LYS A 143 12.13 2.26 18.01
N ALA A 144 12.76 3.43 17.93
CA ALA A 144 12.54 4.35 16.83
C ALA A 144 13.06 3.65 15.56
N VAL A 145 12.15 3.10 14.76
CA VAL A 145 12.48 2.47 13.49
C VAL A 145 11.98 3.40 12.40
N GLN A 146 12.90 3.96 11.61
CA GLN A 146 12.53 4.63 10.37
C GLN A 146 11.97 3.57 9.41
N LYS A 147 10.65 3.57 9.20
CA LYS A 147 10.05 2.73 8.17
C LYS A 147 10.36 3.36 6.82
N THR A 148 11.43 2.93 6.17
CA THR A 148 11.64 3.19 4.75
C THR A 148 10.65 2.34 3.96
N GLY A 149 9.40 2.77 3.88
CA GLY A 149 8.41 2.22 2.96
C GLY A 149 8.43 3.03 1.67
N CYS A 150 8.43 2.34 0.53
CA CYS A 150 8.02 2.95 -0.74
C CYS A 150 6.49 2.98 -0.70
N MET A 151 5.92 4.13 -0.35
CA MET A 151 4.47 4.33 -0.45
C MET A 151 4.24 4.93 -1.84
N GLU A 152 3.77 4.11 -2.77
CA GLU A 152 3.24 4.59 -4.06
C GLU A 152 1.76 4.91 -3.83
N GLU A 153 1.47 6.12 -3.35
CA GLU A 153 0.12 6.69 -3.36
C GLU A 153 0.10 7.81 -4.40
N GLU A 154 -0.77 7.71 -5.40
CA GLU A 154 -1.10 8.82 -6.30
C GLU A 154 -2.39 9.47 -5.80
N GLU A 155 -2.28 10.63 -5.15
CA GLU A 155 -3.43 11.38 -4.65
C GLU A 155 -3.72 12.60 -5.55
N LEU A 156 -4.94 12.65 -6.09
CA LEU A 156 -5.43 13.79 -6.88
C LEU A 156 -5.75 14.96 -5.94
N SER A 157 -4.73 15.77 -5.65
CA SER A 157 -4.87 16.96 -4.80
C SER A 157 -5.45 18.16 -5.57
N SER A 158 -6.74 18.11 -5.90
CA SER A 158 -7.47 19.33 -6.26
C SER A 158 -8.76 19.45 -5.44
N THR A 159 -8.95 20.62 -4.82
CA THR A 159 -10.18 21.02 -4.14
C THR A 159 -11.29 21.45 -5.11
N ALA A 160 -11.13 21.21 -6.40
CA ALA A 160 -12.14 21.55 -7.40
C ALA A 160 -13.31 20.57 -7.30
N LYS A 161 -14.54 21.08 -7.18
CA LYS A 161 -15.75 20.27 -7.32
C LYS A 161 -15.74 19.66 -8.72
N VAL A 162 -15.47 18.37 -8.80
CA VAL A 162 -15.50 17.61 -10.06
C VAL A 162 -16.96 17.44 -10.47
N SER A 163 -17.30 17.93 -11.66
CA SER A 163 -18.64 17.69 -12.24
C SER A 163 -18.84 16.21 -12.55
N LYS A 164 -20.10 15.77 -12.68
CA LYS A 164 -20.43 14.36 -12.96
C LYS A 164 -19.77 13.84 -14.25
N ASP A 165 -19.63 14.72 -15.26
CA ASP A 165 -18.98 14.39 -16.52
C ASP A 165 -17.46 14.30 -16.38
N GLN A 166 -16.83 15.20 -15.61
CA GLN A 166 -15.40 15.11 -15.31
C GLN A 166 -15.07 13.87 -14.47
N ALA A 167 -15.93 13.48 -13.53
CA ALA A 167 -15.76 12.25 -12.75
C ALA A 167 -15.85 11.00 -13.64
N LYS A 168 -16.76 11.03 -14.64
CA LYS A 168 -16.85 9.98 -15.66
C LYS A 168 -15.60 9.91 -16.53
N ILE A 169 -15.10 11.04 -17.01
CA ILE A 169 -13.87 11.13 -17.82
C ILE A 169 -12.68 10.67 -16.99
N LEU A 170 -12.55 11.09 -15.73
CA LEU A 170 -11.48 10.64 -14.84
C LEU A 170 -11.57 9.14 -14.57
N SER A 171 -12.76 8.59 -14.34
CA SER A 171 -12.96 7.13 -14.20
C SER A 171 -12.62 6.37 -15.49
N GLU A 172 -12.95 6.92 -16.66
CA GLU A 172 -12.52 6.41 -17.95
C GLU A 172 -11.00 6.51 -18.13
N CYS A 173 -10.37 7.59 -17.67
CA CYS A 173 -8.91 7.76 -17.68
C CYS A 173 -8.23 6.79 -16.72
N PHE A 174 -8.73 6.61 -15.50
CA PHE A 174 -8.18 5.66 -14.52
C PHE A 174 -8.40 4.20 -14.91
N SER A 175 -9.49 3.88 -15.59
CA SER A 175 -9.67 2.55 -16.18
C SER A 175 -8.77 2.32 -17.41
N ARG A 176 -8.43 3.39 -18.16
CA ARG A 176 -7.45 3.37 -19.26
C ARG A 176 -5.99 3.41 -18.80
N ILE A 177 -5.71 3.98 -17.62
CA ILE A 177 -4.50 3.71 -16.83
C ILE A 177 -4.66 2.28 -16.34
N GLY A 178 -4.66 1.35 -17.30
CA GLY A 178 -4.83 -0.06 -17.04
C GLY A 178 -3.76 -0.41 -16.02
N TRP A 179 -4.20 -0.96 -14.90
CA TRP A 179 -3.33 -1.62 -13.94
C TRP A 179 -2.60 -2.72 -14.70
N LYS A 180 -1.52 -2.34 -15.37
CA LYS A 180 -0.68 -3.25 -16.11
C LYS A 180 0.07 -3.98 -15.03
N MET A 181 -0.44 -5.15 -14.68
CA MET A 181 0.33 -6.19 -14.03
C MET A 181 1.66 -6.26 -14.77
N LYS A 182 2.74 -5.77 -14.15
CA LYS A 182 4.06 -5.77 -14.77
C LYS A 182 4.52 -7.22 -14.77
N HIS A 183 4.26 -7.91 -15.87
CA HIS A 183 4.83 -9.22 -16.11
C HIS A 183 6.26 -9.06 -16.58
N SER A 184 7.16 -9.90 -16.06
CA SER A 184 8.50 -10.00 -16.63
C SER A 184 8.39 -10.50 -18.08
N THR A 185 9.31 -10.07 -18.94
CA THR A 185 9.41 -10.55 -20.34
C THR A 185 9.50 -12.08 -20.43
N ASP A 186 10.08 -12.73 -19.42
CA ASP A 186 10.14 -14.19 -19.33
C ASP A 186 8.79 -14.83 -19.00
N GLU A 187 7.92 -14.14 -18.24
CA GLU A 187 6.58 -14.62 -17.91
C GLU A 187 5.67 -14.57 -19.14
N THR A 188 5.75 -13.49 -19.92
CA THR A 188 5.00 -13.36 -21.18
C THR A 188 5.38 -14.48 -22.17
N LYS A 189 6.65 -14.89 -22.21
CA LYS A 189 7.11 -16.04 -23.00
C LYS A 189 6.59 -17.37 -22.47
N LYS A 190 6.47 -17.53 -21.14
CA LYS A 190 5.92 -18.75 -20.51
C LYS A 190 4.43 -18.92 -20.80
N PHE A 191 3.66 -17.83 -20.82
CA PHE A 191 2.28 -17.83 -21.29
C PHE A 191 2.15 -18.27 -22.75
N ALA A 192 2.98 -17.72 -23.63
CA ALA A 192 2.92 -18.04 -25.06
C ALA A 192 3.26 -19.50 -25.38
N LYS A 193 4.02 -20.18 -24.52
CA LYS A 193 4.42 -21.58 -24.69
C LYS A 193 3.48 -22.59 -24.04
N GLY A 194 2.38 -22.14 -23.41
CA GLY A 194 1.36 -23.02 -22.82
C GLY A 194 1.83 -23.93 -21.68
N GLY A 195 3.05 -23.73 -21.15
CA GLY A 195 3.70 -24.75 -20.31
C GLY A 195 3.52 -24.60 -18.80
N SER A 196 3.28 -23.38 -18.29
CA SER A 196 3.11 -23.16 -16.85
C SER A 196 2.60 -21.76 -16.53
N VAL A 197 1.72 -21.66 -15.53
CA VAL A 197 1.32 -20.39 -14.91
C VAL A 197 2.52 -19.85 -14.11
N PRO A 198 2.97 -18.61 -14.33
CA PRO A 198 4.05 -18.01 -13.54
C PRO A 198 3.73 -17.94 -12.04
N THR A 199 4.74 -18.11 -11.18
CA THR A 199 4.60 -18.10 -9.71
C THR A 199 3.93 -16.83 -9.17
N ASN A 200 4.20 -15.67 -9.79
CA ASN A 200 3.57 -14.41 -9.41
C ASN A 200 2.05 -14.43 -9.64
N ILE A 201 1.61 -15.10 -10.70
CA ILE A 201 0.19 -15.23 -11.03
C ILE A 201 -0.50 -16.21 -10.10
N GLU A 202 0.18 -17.27 -9.69
CA GLU A 202 -0.32 -18.16 -8.66
C GLU A 202 -0.53 -17.41 -7.33
N ALA A 203 0.36 -16.49 -6.97
CA ALA A 203 0.18 -15.63 -5.80
C ALA A 203 -1.04 -14.69 -5.93
N VAL A 204 -1.25 -14.10 -7.11
CA VAL A 204 -2.43 -13.28 -7.41
C VAL A 204 -3.73 -14.11 -7.34
N LEU A 205 -3.75 -15.28 -7.97
CA LEU A 205 -4.90 -16.20 -7.95
C LEU A 205 -5.23 -16.64 -6.53
N ARG A 206 -4.22 -16.97 -5.72
CA ARG A 206 -4.40 -17.31 -4.30
C ARG A 206 -5.02 -16.15 -3.53
N THR A 207 -4.51 -14.93 -3.73
CA THR A 207 -5.02 -13.73 -3.05
C THR A 207 -6.48 -13.46 -3.44
N ALA A 208 -6.80 -13.54 -4.74
CA ALA A 208 -8.16 -13.39 -5.23
C ALA A 208 -9.11 -14.45 -4.66
N LEU A 209 -8.67 -15.72 -4.61
CA LEU A 209 -9.44 -16.83 -4.05
C LEU A 209 -9.73 -16.62 -2.56
N GLU A 210 -8.70 -16.26 -1.77
CA GLU A 210 -8.83 -15.99 -0.34
C GLU A 210 -9.79 -14.81 -0.07
N ALA A 211 -9.70 -13.75 -0.88
CA ALA A 211 -10.59 -12.59 -0.78
C ALA A 211 -12.06 -12.98 -1.05
N GLN A 212 -12.33 -13.73 -2.13
CA GLN A 212 -13.67 -14.19 -2.46
C GLN A 212 -14.23 -15.13 -1.38
N GLN A 213 -13.42 -16.07 -0.88
CA GLN A 213 -13.83 -16.99 0.19
C GLN A 213 -14.18 -16.24 1.48
N LYS A 214 -13.38 -15.23 1.85
CA LYS A 214 -13.64 -14.40 3.03
C LYS A 214 -14.94 -13.63 2.88
N LEU A 215 -15.13 -12.91 1.76
CA LEU A 215 -16.36 -12.14 1.51
C LEU A 215 -17.60 -13.02 1.47
N SER A 216 -17.52 -14.20 0.82
CA SER A 216 -18.62 -15.18 0.83
C SER A 216 -18.99 -15.63 2.25
N LYS A 217 -18.01 -15.94 3.11
CA LYS A 217 -18.26 -16.33 4.50
C LYS A 217 -18.92 -15.20 5.29
N ASP A 218 -18.39 -13.99 5.19
CA ASP A 218 -18.94 -12.80 5.87
C ASP A 218 -20.37 -12.51 5.41
N ALA A 219 -20.62 -12.57 4.11
CA ALA A 219 -21.95 -12.37 3.54
C ALA A 219 -22.95 -13.41 4.04
N MET A 220 -22.55 -14.68 4.12
CA MET A 220 -23.42 -15.73 4.67
C MET A 220 -23.75 -15.50 6.16
N ILE A 221 -22.78 -15.02 6.96
CA ILE A 221 -23.02 -14.67 8.37
C ILE A 221 -24.05 -13.53 8.47
N ILE A 222 -23.93 -12.50 7.63
CA ILE A 222 -24.88 -11.38 7.58
C ILE A 222 -26.28 -11.86 7.19
N LEU A 223 -26.40 -12.65 6.12
CA LEU A 223 -27.68 -13.20 5.66
C LEU A 223 -28.40 -14.01 6.74
N LYS A 224 -27.66 -14.82 7.52
CA LYS A 224 -28.22 -15.59 8.63
C LYS A 224 -28.75 -14.70 9.76
N LYS A 225 -28.10 -13.57 10.03
CA LYS A 225 -28.48 -12.64 11.10
C LYS A 225 -29.58 -11.66 10.70
N TRP A 226 -29.70 -11.33 9.42
CA TRP A 226 -30.57 -10.25 8.96
C TRP A 226 -32.07 -10.58 9.03
N GLY A 227 -32.46 -11.83 8.74
CA GLY A 227 -33.82 -12.35 8.92
C GLY A 227 -34.92 -11.79 7.99
N ALA A 228 -34.77 -10.59 7.45
CA ALA A 228 -35.72 -9.95 6.52
C ALA A 228 -35.31 -10.13 5.04
N ASP A 229 -36.29 -10.21 4.13
CA ASP A 229 -36.07 -10.25 2.67
C ASP A 229 -36.22 -8.86 2.05
N ASP A 230 -35.25 -7.99 2.31
CA ASP A 230 -35.15 -6.65 1.70
C ASP A 230 -34.18 -6.63 0.50
N ASP A 231 -34.14 -5.50 -0.21
CA ASP A 231 -33.27 -5.33 -1.38
C ASP A 231 -31.79 -5.52 -1.05
N THR A 232 -31.37 -5.16 0.16
CA THR A 232 -30.00 -5.38 0.64
C THR A 232 -29.68 -6.87 0.68
N THR A 233 -30.55 -7.70 1.28
CA THR A 233 -30.33 -9.15 1.33
C THR A 233 -30.42 -9.82 -0.04
N LYS A 234 -31.30 -9.35 -0.93
CA LYS A 234 -31.37 -9.83 -2.33
C LYS A 234 -30.07 -9.55 -3.08
N ASN A 235 -29.54 -8.33 -2.96
CA ASN A 235 -28.25 -7.96 -3.52
C ASN A 235 -27.12 -8.79 -2.91
N LEU A 236 -27.11 -8.99 -1.59
CA LEU A 236 -26.08 -9.77 -0.91
C LEU A 236 -26.07 -11.23 -1.38
N ARG A 237 -27.26 -11.84 -1.60
CA ARG A 237 -27.39 -13.18 -2.18
C ARG A 237 -26.88 -13.25 -3.61
N LYS A 238 -27.17 -12.22 -4.42
CA LYS A 238 -26.68 -12.12 -5.81
C LYS A 238 -25.14 -12.09 -5.85
N TYR A 239 -24.50 -11.20 -5.08
CA TYR A 239 -23.04 -11.13 -5.02
C TYR A 239 -22.40 -12.36 -4.35
N HIS A 240 -23.05 -12.95 -3.35
CA HIS A 240 -22.59 -14.23 -2.79
C HIS A 240 -22.58 -15.34 -3.86
N LYS A 241 -23.64 -15.44 -4.68
CA LYS A 241 -23.67 -16.40 -5.79
C LYS A 241 -22.55 -16.14 -6.80
N GLY A 242 -22.36 -14.88 -7.21
CA GLY A 242 -21.26 -14.49 -8.10
C GLY A 242 -19.88 -14.83 -7.52
N SER A 243 -19.69 -14.61 -6.22
CA SER A 243 -18.46 -14.98 -5.51
C SER A 243 -18.20 -16.49 -5.54
N GLN A 244 -19.22 -17.32 -5.35
CA GLN A 244 -19.09 -18.79 -5.45
C GLN A 244 -18.71 -19.23 -6.87
N GLU A 245 -19.32 -18.62 -7.89
CA GLU A 245 -18.95 -18.88 -9.30
C GLU A 245 -17.49 -18.51 -9.56
N PHE A 246 -17.02 -17.36 -9.06
CA PHE A 246 -15.62 -16.97 -9.19
C PHE A 246 -14.66 -17.85 -8.40
N ILE A 247 -15.04 -18.35 -7.21
CA ILE A 247 -14.24 -19.31 -6.44
C ILE A 247 -14.00 -20.58 -7.26
N VAL A 248 -15.05 -21.15 -7.87
CA VAL A 248 -14.93 -22.34 -8.71
C VAL A 248 -14.04 -22.06 -9.92
N LYS A 249 -14.22 -20.92 -10.58
CA LYS A 249 -13.41 -20.51 -11.74
C LYS A 249 -11.93 -20.30 -11.38
N LEU A 250 -11.64 -19.63 -10.27
CA LEU A 250 -10.28 -19.41 -9.78
C LEU A 250 -9.60 -20.72 -9.40
N ASP A 251 -10.33 -21.63 -8.74
CA ASP A 251 -9.81 -22.94 -8.37
C ASP A 251 -9.57 -23.82 -9.60
N HIS A 252 -10.44 -23.75 -10.61
CA HIS A 252 -10.24 -24.40 -11.90
C HIS A 252 -8.94 -23.92 -12.58
N ILE A 253 -8.71 -22.60 -12.67
CA ILE A 253 -7.47 -22.05 -13.24
C ILE A 253 -6.25 -22.52 -12.44
N LYS A 254 -6.36 -22.58 -11.12
CA LYS A 254 -5.27 -23.04 -10.25
C LYS A 254 -4.94 -24.51 -10.47
N GLN A 255 -5.94 -25.38 -10.61
CA GLN A 255 -5.78 -26.83 -10.75
C GLN A 255 -5.39 -27.23 -12.18
N PHE A 256 -6.14 -26.75 -13.18
CA PHE A 256 -6.04 -27.19 -14.57
C PHE A 256 -5.15 -26.28 -15.41
N ARG A 257 -4.79 -25.08 -14.92
CA ARG A 257 -3.98 -24.10 -15.64
C ARG A 257 -4.60 -23.69 -16.98
N GLU A 258 -5.92 -23.65 -17.03
CA GLU A 258 -6.73 -23.28 -18.18
C GLU A 258 -7.79 -22.26 -17.73
N LEU A 259 -8.21 -21.37 -18.64
CA LEU A 259 -9.33 -20.48 -18.36
C LEU A 259 -10.63 -21.30 -18.39
N PRO A 260 -11.57 -21.03 -17.47
CA PRO A 260 -12.90 -21.60 -17.57
C PRO A 260 -13.58 -21.08 -18.84
N ASP A 261 -14.51 -21.86 -19.40
CA ASP A 261 -15.30 -21.53 -20.59
C ASP A 261 -14.56 -21.71 -21.95
N ASP A 262 -13.60 -22.63 -22.03
CA ASP A 262 -12.84 -23.01 -23.25
C ASP A 262 -12.07 -21.85 -23.93
N GLU A 263 -11.91 -20.71 -23.25
CA GLU A 263 -11.09 -19.61 -23.75
C GLU A 263 -9.60 -19.98 -23.68
N ALA A 264 -8.85 -19.68 -24.75
CA ALA A 264 -7.40 -19.84 -24.73
C ALA A 264 -6.79 -19.00 -23.60
N LEU A 265 -5.89 -19.60 -22.80
CA LEU A 265 -5.13 -18.93 -21.75
C LEU A 265 -4.10 -17.96 -22.36
N THR A 266 -4.61 -16.85 -22.88
CA THR A 266 -3.83 -15.73 -23.37
C THR A 266 -3.78 -14.65 -22.29
N LYS A 267 -2.70 -13.86 -22.27
CA LYS A 267 -2.57 -12.73 -21.33
C LYS A 267 -3.79 -11.79 -21.36
N PRO A 268 -4.31 -11.35 -22.52
CA PRO A 268 -5.48 -10.47 -22.56
C PRO A 268 -6.74 -11.10 -21.94
N ASN A 269 -6.99 -12.39 -22.19
CA ASN A 269 -8.15 -13.09 -21.63
C ASN A 269 -8.02 -13.26 -20.11
N PHE A 270 -6.81 -13.61 -19.65
CA PHE A 270 -6.51 -13.75 -18.23
C PHE A 270 -6.65 -12.42 -17.48
N ASP A 271 -6.09 -11.33 -18.02
CA ASP A 271 -6.20 -9.99 -17.44
C ASP A 271 -7.67 -9.55 -17.40
N LYS A 272 -8.44 -9.78 -18.47
CA LYS A 272 -9.88 -9.49 -18.52
C LYS A 272 -10.67 -10.29 -17.48
N PHE A 273 -10.34 -11.56 -17.27
CA PHE A 273 -10.94 -12.38 -16.23
C PHE A 273 -10.61 -11.86 -14.84
N LEU A 274 -9.34 -11.58 -14.54
CA LEU A 274 -8.94 -11.03 -13.25
C LEU A 274 -9.55 -9.66 -12.96
N LEU A 275 -9.69 -8.81 -13.97
CA LEU A 275 -10.38 -7.52 -13.81
C LEU A 275 -11.85 -7.70 -13.42
N LYS A 276 -12.57 -8.67 -14.01
CA LYS A 276 -13.93 -9.01 -13.61
C LYS A 276 -13.99 -9.50 -12.16
N VAL A 277 -13.03 -10.34 -11.75
CA VAL A 277 -12.93 -10.81 -10.36
C VAL A 277 -12.66 -9.64 -9.41
N ALA A 278 -11.76 -8.72 -9.77
CA ALA A 278 -11.41 -7.56 -8.96
C ALA A 278 -12.61 -6.63 -8.78
N ASP A 279 -13.28 -6.24 -9.87
CA ASP A 279 -14.48 -5.39 -9.84
C ASP A 279 -15.60 -6.01 -8.99
N HIS A 280 -15.86 -7.31 -9.16
CA HIS A 280 -16.80 -8.01 -8.29
C HIS A 280 -16.36 -8.02 -6.82
N THR A 281 -15.08 -8.24 -6.54
CA THR A 281 -14.53 -8.25 -5.17
C THR A 281 -14.76 -6.90 -4.49
N GLU A 282 -14.47 -5.80 -5.20
CA GLU A 282 -14.63 -4.44 -4.69
C GLU A 282 -16.10 -4.13 -4.37
N GLN A 283 -16.99 -4.32 -5.36
CA GLN A 283 -18.42 -4.08 -5.18
C GLN A 283 -19.00 -4.94 -4.05
N PHE A 284 -18.59 -6.22 -3.98
CA PHE A 284 -19.06 -7.13 -2.95
C PHE A 284 -18.55 -6.71 -1.55
N ASN A 285 -17.31 -6.25 -1.44
CA ASN A 285 -16.75 -5.75 -0.18
C ASN A 285 -17.50 -4.52 0.33
N VAL A 286 -17.77 -3.53 -0.54
CA VAL A 286 -18.57 -2.35 -0.19
C VAL A 286 -19.96 -2.74 0.31
N LEU A 287 -20.61 -3.69 -0.37
CA LEU A 287 -21.92 -4.18 0.03
C LEU A 287 -21.89 -4.93 1.36
N VAL A 288 -20.86 -5.76 1.61
CA VAL A 288 -20.67 -6.48 2.88
C VAL A 288 -20.46 -5.49 4.03
N GLU A 289 -19.58 -4.50 3.89
CA GLU A 289 -19.28 -3.55 4.96
C GLU A 289 -20.46 -2.61 5.26
N SER A 290 -21.14 -2.10 4.23
CA SER A 290 -22.38 -1.32 4.42
C SER A 290 -23.48 -2.14 5.11
N SER A 291 -23.63 -3.42 4.75
CA SER A 291 -24.56 -4.33 5.41
C SER A 291 -24.16 -4.63 6.86
N LYS A 292 -22.87 -4.79 7.17
CA LYS A 292 -22.41 -4.92 8.57
C LYS A 292 -22.78 -3.69 9.39
N GLY A 293 -22.60 -2.49 8.83
CA GLY A 293 -22.96 -1.23 9.48
C GLY A 293 -24.46 -1.15 9.78
N ALA A 294 -25.29 -1.41 8.78
CA ALA A 294 -26.74 -1.39 8.93
C ALA A 294 -27.27 -2.47 9.88
N LEU A 295 -26.66 -3.66 9.91
CA LEU A 295 -27.03 -4.72 10.87
C LEU A 295 -26.72 -4.28 12.31
N LYS A 296 -25.57 -3.65 12.55
CA LYS A 296 -25.23 -3.09 13.88
C LYS A 296 -26.23 -2.02 14.31
N ALA A 297 -26.65 -1.15 13.38
CA ALA A 297 -27.63 -0.11 13.65
C ALA A 297 -29.05 -0.64 13.93
N LYS A 298 -29.41 -1.84 13.45
CA LYS A 298 -30.68 -2.51 13.79
C LYS A 298 -30.67 -3.22 15.15
N ILE A 299 -29.48 -3.61 15.62
CA ILE A 299 -29.31 -4.36 16.88
C ILE A 299 -29.23 -3.40 18.09
N ASN A 300 -28.67 -2.21 17.88
CA ASN A 300 -28.61 -1.13 18.88
C ASN A 300 -29.91 -0.33 18.91
#